data_AF-A0A4P8ZIA8-F1
#
_entry.id   AF-A0A4P8ZIA8-F1
#
_cell.length_a   1.000
_cell.length_b   1.000
_cell.length_c   1.000
_cell.angle_alpha   90.00
_cell.angle_beta   90.00
_cell.angle_gamma   90.00
#
_symmetry.space_group_name_H-M   'P 1'
#
loop_
_entity.id
_entity.type
_entity.pdbx_description
1 polymer ?
#
loop_
_entity_poly.entity_id
_entity_poly.type
_entity_poly.pdbx_seq_one_letter_code
_entity_poly.pdbx_strand_id
1 'polypeptide(L)'
;MLDRLRRGRRPRFGALVVALIAVVSLATGFRACNCNRAWTEVSAAATPEANPLKGMMPFAPADASHSPGLQDNAPPYTMEWLTLPVSDVVTGPGTYSWDKLDAHLNAIASRGHQAVLRFYVDYPGRSSGIPSYLLTSHAVATHEYTVNGNAPGQSLAPDYNDPEMMSMLTGFVSALGQQYDGDPRLAFVTHGLVGFWGEGHTFPMNGKVSGDNPSGENWMPSSANQNTLIDTWDGAFQVTPTLARYPSAETVKRGVGYHDDSFGYATMDTADWHFLPQLKQAKADQAWQQHPIGGEVYPGIQECSVRNPGSCMASGSNGGTVDINASIKATHASWLVDNWAFTTTLNGTERERAVQASAETGYDLAVARWRMRNGKVEVQIANNGVAPFYYNWNVEAVAINTSNGTEVGRTTLNGDLRKIEVGKTQTFSGQLPADPAGQNTILVRVVNPLESGQPLRFSSAGQDQTLPGYLTLGRTPTT
;
A
#
# COMPACT_ATOMS: atom_id res chain seq x y z
N MET A 1 9.04 -86.32 16.68
CA MET A 1 9.51 -86.36 18.09
C MET A 1 11.03 -86.24 18.06
N LEU A 2 11.58 -85.19 18.69
CA LEU A 2 12.96 -85.07 19.16
C LEU A 2 14.12 -85.15 18.15
N ASP A 3 14.59 -83.96 17.77
CA ASP A 3 15.90 -83.38 18.13
C ASP A 3 17.23 -84.10 17.78
N ARG A 4 18.17 -83.25 17.34
CA ARG A 4 19.66 -83.32 17.36
C ARG A 4 20.48 -83.97 16.23
N LEU A 5 21.15 -83.04 15.54
CA LEU A 5 22.62 -82.91 15.35
C LEU A 5 23.37 -83.89 14.44
N ARG A 6 24.06 -83.31 13.44
CA ARG A 6 25.47 -83.64 13.17
C ARG A 6 26.23 -82.56 12.39
N ARG A 7 27.33 -82.09 13.04
CA ARG A 7 28.71 -81.77 12.58
C ARG A 7 28.89 -80.84 11.37
N GLY A 8 29.80 -79.87 11.29
CA GLY A 8 31.06 -79.46 11.97
C GLY A 8 31.78 -78.59 10.89
N ARG A 9 32.54 -77.50 11.12
CA ARG A 9 33.76 -77.26 11.90
C ARG A 9 34.09 -75.75 11.78
N ARG A 10 34.68 -75.19 12.84
CA ARG A 10 35.35 -73.87 13.06
C ARG A 10 36.54 -73.58 12.08
N PRO A 11 37.32 -72.45 12.16
CA PRO A 11 37.13 -71.11 12.79
C PRO A 11 37.72 -69.89 11.97
N ARG A 12 37.74 -68.70 12.60
CA ARG A 12 38.81 -67.64 12.63
C ARG A 12 38.70 -66.34 11.80
N PHE A 13 38.74 -65.24 12.57
CA PHE A 13 39.46 -63.96 12.44
C PHE A 13 39.22 -63.02 11.25
N GLY A 14 39.09 -61.72 11.58
CA GLY A 14 39.59 -60.64 10.74
C GLY A 14 38.63 -59.46 10.63
N ALA A 15 38.72 -58.53 11.57
CA ALA A 15 38.25 -57.16 11.36
C ALA A 15 39.11 -56.49 10.30
N LEU A 16 38.50 -55.84 9.30
CA LEU A 16 39.14 -54.79 8.52
C LEU A 16 38.07 -53.91 7.86
N VAL A 17 38.08 -52.65 8.28
CA VAL A 17 37.37 -51.53 7.69
C VAL A 17 37.93 -51.29 6.29
N VAL A 18 37.06 -51.22 5.28
CA VAL A 18 37.40 -50.70 3.96
C VAL A 18 36.33 -49.68 3.57
N ALA A 19 36.73 -48.42 3.54
CA ALA A 19 35.99 -47.33 2.94
C ALA A 19 36.03 -47.49 1.41
N LEU A 20 34.86 -47.58 0.78
CA LEU A 20 34.74 -47.57 -0.68
C LEU A 20 34.56 -46.12 -1.14
N ILE A 21 35.60 -45.58 -1.78
CA ILE A 21 35.56 -44.35 -2.56
C ILE A 21 34.99 -44.71 -3.93
N ALA A 22 33.76 -44.31 -4.21
CA ALA A 22 33.19 -44.35 -5.55
C ALA A 22 33.58 -43.05 -6.29
N VAL A 23 34.58 -43.15 -7.16
CA VAL A 23 34.94 -42.12 -8.13
C VAL A 23 33.89 -42.15 -9.24
N VAL A 24 32.95 -41.20 -9.21
CA VAL A 24 32.11 -40.90 -10.38
C VAL A 24 32.85 -39.89 -11.23
N SER A 25 33.40 -40.36 -12.34
CA SER A 25 34.00 -39.53 -13.38
C SER A 25 32.91 -38.70 -14.07
N LEU A 26 32.71 -37.46 -13.61
CA LEU A 26 32.02 -36.45 -14.40
C LEU A 26 32.93 -36.07 -15.56
N ALA A 27 32.66 -36.62 -16.74
CA ALA A 27 33.16 -36.09 -17.99
C ALA A 27 32.63 -34.65 -18.12
N THR A 28 33.47 -33.68 -17.78
CA THR A 28 33.29 -32.27 -18.09
C THR A 28 33.42 -32.09 -19.59
N GLY A 29 32.34 -32.38 -20.31
CA GLY A 29 32.10 -31.76 -21.59
C GLY A 29 31.99 -30.26 -21.35
N PHE A 30 33.11 -29.54 -21.49
CA PHE A 30 33.09 -28.11 -21.77
C PHE A 30 32.40 -27.94 -23.13
N ARG A 31 31.06 -27.98 -23.13
CA ARG A 31 30.34 -27.11 -24.05
C ARG A 31 30.82 -25.72 -23.68
N ALA A 32 31.51 -25.06 -24.60
CA ALA A 32 31.60 -23.62 -24.58
C ALA A 32 30.15 -23.12 -24.53
N CYS A 33 29.65 -22.90 -23.31
CA CYS A 33 28.40 -22.22 -23.11
C CYS A 33 28.62 -20.88 -23.78
N ASN A 34 27.77 -20.55 -24.74
CA ASN A 34 27.79 -19.24 -25.34
C ASN A 34 27.25 -18.28 -24.27
N CYS A 35 28.10 -17.95 -23.28
CA CYS A 35 27.78 -17.15 -22.08
C CYS A 35 27.20 -15.79 -22.47
N ASN A 36 27.47 -15.34 -23.70
CA ASN A 36 26.87 -14.17 -24.33
C ASN A 36 25.36 -14.25 -24.51
N ARG A 37 24.73 -15.40 -24.19
CA ARG A 37 23.28 -15.54 -24.17
C ARG A 37 22.63 -15.77 -22.82
N ALA A 38 23.42 -16.06 -21.79
CA ALA A 38 22.89 -16.43 -20.48
C ALA A 38 22.30 -15.21 -19.76
N TRP A 39 21.29 -15.48 -18.94
CA TRP A 39 20.85 -14.51 -17.93
C TRP A 39 21.86 -14.51 -16.79
N THR A 40 22.13 -13.34 -16.24
CA THR A 40 22.83 -13.17 -14.97
C THR A 40 21.76 -13.14 -13.88
N GLU A 41 21.78 -14.15 -13.01
CA GLU A 41 20.88 -14.21 -11.86
C GLU A 41 21.30 -13.16 -10.82
N VAL A 42 20.32 -12.52 -10.19
CA VAL A 42 20.52 -11.55 -9.11
C VAL A 42 20.03 -12.20 -7.82
N SER A 43 20.91 -12.29 -6.83
CA SER A 43 20.53 -12.87 -5.53
C SER A 43 19.48 -12.01 -4.84
N ALA A 44 18.54 -12.65 -4.14
CA ALA A 44 17.58 -11.95 -3.31
C ALA A 44 18.26 -11.25 -2.12
N ALA A 45 17.64 -10.17 -1.64
CA ALA A 45 17.98 -9.51 -0.38
C ALA A 45 16.71 -9.36 0.47
N ALA A 46 16.84 -8.79 1.67
CA ALA A 46 15.70 -8.50 2.52
C ALA A 46 14.72 -7.52 1.84
N THR A 47 13.43 -7.69 2.11
CA THR A 47 12.41 -6.68 1.77
C THR A 47 12.76 -5.35 2.43
N PRO A 48 12.73 -4.22 1.70
CA PRO A 48 12.97 -2.91 2.30
C PRO A 48 11.99 -2.61 3.44
N GLU A 49 12.50 -2.07 4.55
CA GLU A 49 11.68 -1.72 5.72
C GLU A 49 10.60 -0.68 5.40
N ALA A 50 10.84 0.18 4.41
CA ALA A 50 9.87 1.12 3.88
C ALA A 50 10.13 1.36 2.38
N ASN A 51 9.05 1.63 1.66
CA ASN A 51 9.07 1.90 0.21
C ASN A 51 7.90 2.83 -0.13
N PRO A 52 7.97 3.68 -1.18
CA PRO A 52 6.86 4.55 -1.56
C PRO A 52 5.57 3.76 -1.84
N LEU A 53 4.40 4.38 -1.64
CA LEU A 53 3.09 3.80 -1.99
C LEU A 53 2.71 2.49 -1.28
N LYS A 54 3.43 2.12 -0.21
CA LYS A 54 3.11 0.98 0.67
C LYS A 54 3.58 1.24 2.09
N GLY A 55 3.20 0.36 3.00
CA GLY A 55 3.60 0.43 4.40
C GLY A 55 2.54 1.03 5.31
N MET A 56 2.87 1.06 6.59
CA MET A 56 2.11 1.76 7.61
C MET A 56 2.51 3.24 7.68
N MET A 57 1.58 4.11 8.07
CA MET A 57 1.82 5.55 8.19
C MET A 57 1.23 6.19 9.44
N PRO A 58 1.85 7.28 9.93
CA PRO A 58 1.24 8.17 10.91
C PRO A 58 0.23 9.13 10.28
N PHE A 59 -0.49 9.85 11.13
CA PHE A 59 -1.27 11.01 10.71
C PHE A 59 -0.35 12.18 10.36
N ALA A 60 -0.70 12.90 9.29
CA ALA A 60 -0.20 14.24 9.04
C ALA A 60 -0.74 15.20 10.12
N PRO A 61 0.05 16.20 10.56
CA PRO A 61 -0.41 17.19 11.53
C PRO A 61 -1.52 18.07 10.94
N ALA A 62 -2.39 18.58 11.81
CA ALA A 62 -3.46 19.50 11.41
C ALA A 62 -2.95 20.86 10.90
N ASP A 63 -1.72 21.23 11.25
CA ASP A 63 -1.04 22.42 10.74
C ASP A 63 0.15 21.99 9.88
N ALA A 64 0.14 22.41 8.62
CA ALA A 64 1.17 22.09 7.64
C ALA A 64 2.57 22.59 8.01
N SER A 65 2.71 23.57 8.91
CA SER A 65 4.01 24.05 9.35
C SER A 65 4.72 23.11 10.34
N HIS A 66 4.03 22.06 10.80
CA HIS A 66 4.57 21.09 11.74
C HIS A 66 4.90 19.76 11.04
N SER A 67 5.76 18.97 11.67
CA SER A 67 5.96 17.56 11.33
C SER A 67 5.09 16.67 12.23
N PRO A 68 4.79 15.43 11.82
CA PRO A 68 4.21 14.44 12.71
C PRO A 68 5.01 14.32 14.02
N GLY A 69 4.31 14.21 15.16
CA GLY A 69 4.91 14.10 16.49
C GLY A 69 5.47 12.70 16.78
N LEU A 70 6.48 12.29 16.02
CA LEU A 70 7.06 10.95 16.08
C LEU A 70 8.00 10.77 17.27
N GLN A 71 8.14 9.53 17.73
CA GLN A 71 9.22 9.14 18.63
C GLN A 71 10.52 8.88 17.87
N ASP A 72 11.66 9.07 18.53
CA ASP A 72 13.00 8.89 17.92
C ASP A 72 13.21 7.50 17.30
N ASN A 73 12.55 6.48 17.85
CA ASN A 73 12.64 5.10 17.39
C ASN A 73 11.42 4.62 16.60
N ALA A 74 10.62 5.54 16.07
CA ALA A 74 9.49 5.21 15.20
C ALA A 74 9.92 4.30 14.02
N PRO A 75 9.02 3.44 13.51
CA PRO A 75 9.25 2.71 12.27
C PRO A 75 9.51 3.68 11.09
N PRO A 76 10.29 3.27 10.08
CA PRO A 76 10.43 4.05 8.86
C PRO A 76 9.11 4.04 8.08
N TYR A 77 8.81 5.14 7.38
CA TYR A 77 7.59 5.30 6.59
C TYR A 77 7.86 6.23 5.39
N THR A 78 6.94 6.23 4.43
CA THR A 78 7.05 7.00 3.16
C THR A 78 5.76 7.69 2.78
N MET A 79 4.70 7.55 3.58
CA MET A 79 3.40 8.17 3.36
C MET A 79 2.86 8.80 4.63
N GLU A 80 1.97 9.76 4.51
CA GLU A 80 1.29 10.38 5.65
C GLU A 80 -0.22 10.47 5.38
N TRP A 81 -1.02 10.13 6.38
CA TRP A 81 -2.48 10.20 6.28
C TRP A 81 -2.98 11.62 6.56
N LEU A 82 -3.49 12.27 5.52
CA LEU A 82 -3.98 13.65 5.57
C LEU A 82 -5.50 13.67 5.54
N THR A 83 -6.09 14.28 6.56
CA THR A 83 -7.54 14.49 6.66
C THR A 83 -7.86 15.97 6.80
N LEU A 84 -8.69 16.52 5.90
CA LEU A 84 -9.08 17.93 5.88
C LEU A 84 -10.61 18.10 5.82
N PRO A 85 -11.19 19.11 6.47
CA PRO A 85 -12.60 19.45 6.26
C PRO A 85 -12.77 20.02 4.85
N VAL A 86 -13.90 19.75 4.19
CA VAL A 86 -14.15 20.32 2.86
C VAL A 86 -14.30 21.85 2.90
N SER A 87 -14.71 22.42 4.03
CA SER A 87 -14.76 23.87 4.28
C SER A 87 -13.40 24.57 4.23
N ASP A 88 -12.29 23.84 4.32
CA ASP A 88 -10.96 24.41 4.14
C ASP A 88 -10.65 24.76 2.69
N VAL A 89 -11.43 24.20 1.76
CA VAL A 89 -11.24 24.38 0.32
C VAL A 89 -12.43 25.06 -0.33
N VAL A 90 -13.66 24.64 -0.02
CA VAL A 90 -14.87 25.18 -0.65
C VAL A 90 -15.25 26.48 0.03
N THR A 91 -15.01 27.61 -0.65
CA THR A 91 -15.24 28.96 -0.12
C THR A 91 -16.60 29.54 -0.51
N GLY A 92 -17.29 28.91 -1.45
CA GLY A 92 -18.56 29.35 -2.02
C GLY A 92 -19.07 28.39 -3.10
N PRO A 93 -20.25 28.65 -3.70
CA PRO A 93 -20.80 27.83 -4.77
C PRO A 93 -19.84 27.74 -5.96
N GLY A 94 -19.26 26.56 -6.19
CA GLY A 94 -18.32 26.31 -7.28
C GLY A 94 -16.99 27.06 -7.19
N THR A 95 -16.63 27.60 -6.01
CA THR A 95 -15.38 28.33 -5.78
C THR A 95 -14.50 27.64 -4.75
N TYR A 96 -13.21 27.52 -5.08
CA TYR A 96 -12.25 26.72 -4.32
C TYR A 96 -10.99 27.52 -3.99
N SER A 97 -10.45 27.36 -2.78
CA SER A 97 -9.10 27.78 -2.39
C SER A 97 -8.27 26.55 -2.05
N TRP A 98 -7.15 26.38 -2.76
CA TRP A 98 -6.32 25.19 -2.63
C TRP A 98 -5.14 25.37 -1.68
N ASP A 99 -4.94 26.58 -1.16
CA ASP A 99 -3.76 26.98 -0.38
C ASP A 99 -3.47 26.04 0.80
N LYS A 100 -4.51 25.62 1.53
CA LYS A 100 -4.35 24.70 2.67
C LYS A 100 -3.93 23.31 2.23
N LEU A 101 -4.57 22.76 1.19
CA LEU A 101 -4.19 21.44 0.66
C LEU A 101 -2.75 21.48 0.12
N ASP A 102 -2.41 22.50 -0.67
CA ASP A 102 -1.05 22.66 -1.21
C ASP A 102 0.00 22.83 -0.11
N ALA A 103 -0.30 23.57 0.96
CA ALA A 103 0.60 23.70 2.10
C ALA A 103 0.91 22.33 2.73
N HIS A 104 -0.13 21.50 2.97
CA HIS A 104 0.06 20.16 3.51
C HIS A 104 0.81 19.24 2.53
N LEU A 105 0.43 19.22 1.25
CA LEU A 105 1.09 18.38 0.25
C LEU A 105 2.56 18.78 0.07
N ASN A 106 2.88 20.07 0.07
CA ASN A 106 4.26 20.55 0.01
C ASN A 106 5.06 20.18 1.27
N ALA A 107 4.44 20.28 2.46
CA ALA A 107 5.09 19.88 3.70
C ALA A 107 5.41 18.37 3.71
N ILE A 108 4.45 17.52 3.33
CA ILE A 108 4.62 16.06 3.21
C ILE A 108 5.68 15.73 2.17
N ALA A 109 5.60 16.34 0.98
CA ALA A 109 6.59 16.18 -0.07
C ALA A 109 7.99 16.62 0.35
N SER A 110 8.15 17.68 1.15
CA SER A 110 9.46 18.16 1.61
C SER A 110 10.20 17.15 2.50
N ARG A 111 9.46 16.22 3.11
CA ARG A 111 10.00 15.07 3.87
C ARG A 111 10.28 13.85 2.99
N GLY A 112 9.97 13.94 1.70
CA GLY A 112 10.10 12.87 0.72
C GLY A 112 8.96 11.86 0.74
N HIS A 113 7.82 12.24 1.33
CA HIS A 113 6.64 11.38 1.50
C HIS A 113 5.53 11.78 0.53
N GLN A 114 4.57 10.87 0.36
CA GLN A 114 3.33 11.12 -0.38
C GLN A 114 2.13 11.09 0.57
N ALA A 115 1.08 11.84 0.27
CA ALA A 115 -0.12 11.88 1.11
C ALA A 115 -1.14 10.81 0.69
N VAL A 116 -1.77 10.18 1.67
CA VAL A 116 -3.08 9.55 1.48
C VAL A 116 -4.14 10.51 1.98
N LEU A 117 -5.04 10.94 1.09
CA LEU A 117 -5.94 12.06 1.34
C LEU A 117 -7.38 11.61 1.61
N ARG A 118 -7.98 12.17 2.66
CA ARG A 118 -9.43 12.13 2.93
C ARG A 118 -9.95 13.53 3.19
N PHE A 119 -11.06 13.88 2.53
CA PHE A 119 -11.87 15.02 2.96
C PHE A 119 -13.07 14.56 3.78
N TYR A 120 -13.57 15.41 4.67
CA TYR A 120 -14.81 15.15 5.41
C TYR A 120 -15.73 16.36 5.41
N VAL A 121 -17.02 16.11 5.57
CA VAL A 121 -18.01 17.15 5.89
C VAL A 121 -18.36 17.12 7.36
N ASP A 122 -18.46 15.92 7.93
CA ASP A 122 -18.86 15.69 9.30
C ASP A 122 -17.80 14.87 10.04
N TYR A 123 -17.29 15.38 11.16
CA TYR A 123 -16.29 14.72 11.98
C TYR A 123 -16.63 14.90 13.46
N PRO A 124 -17.29 13.91 14.09
CA PRO A 124 -17.55 13.91 15.52
C PRO A 124 -16.29 14.25 16.33
N GLY A 125 -16.39 15.26 17.22
CA GLY A 125 -15.25 15.70 18.02
C GLY A 125 -14.39 16.81 17.39
N ARG A 126 -14.76 17.31 16.20
CA ARG A 126 -14.13 18.46 15.53
C ARG A 126 -15.19 19.46 15.06
N SER A 127 -14.77 20.68 14.73
CA SER A 127 -15.65 21.65 14.07
C SER A 127 -16.21 21.08 12.76
N SER A 128 -17.50 21.32 12.50
CA SER A 128 -18.14 20.90 11.25
C SER A 128 -17.33 21.36 10.03
N GLY A 129 -17.18 20.44 9.07
CA GLY A 129 -16.53 20.69 7.79
C GLY A 129 -17.49 21.21 6.71
N ILE A 130 -18.76 21.48 7.04
CA ILE A 130 -19.73 22.06 6.09
C ILE A 130 -19.28 23.49 5.71
N PRO A 131 -19.18 23.82 4.41
CA PRO A 131 -18.84 25.17 3.97
C PRO A 131 -19.76 26.24 4.58
N SER A 132 -19.18 27.35 5.05
CA SER A 132 -19.90 28.38 5.81
C SER A 132 -21.08 29.00 5.06
N TYR A 133 -21.03 29.07 3.73
CA TYR A 133 -22.11 29.60 2.91
C TYR A 133 -23.37 28.72 2.95
N LEU A 134 -23.23 27.40 3.10
CA LEU A 134 -24.37 26.48 3.24
C LEU A 134 -25.02 26.62 4.63
N LEU A 135 -24.19 26.80 5.68
CA LEU A 135 -24.68 27.01 7.04
C LEU A 135 -25.40 28.35 7.20
N THR A 136 -24.81 29.44 6.68
CA THR A 136 -25.33 30.80 6.87
C THR A 136 -26.60 31.06 6.06
N SER A 137 -26.70 30.46 4.86
CA SER A 137 -27.91 30.57 4.03
C SER A 137 -29.05 29.67 4.49
N HIS A 138 -28.76 28.70 5.38
CA HIS A 138 -29.66 27.60 5.73
C HIS A 138 -30.17 26.83 4.49
N ALA A 139 -29.36 26.77 3.43
CA ALA A 139 -29.71 26.10 2.18
C ALA A 139 -29.77 24.57 2.33
N VAL A 140 -29.03 24.02 3.31
CA VAL A 140 -28.97 22.58 3.59
C VAL A 140 -29.42 22.34 5.02
N ALA A 141 -30.36 21.41 5.21
CA ALA A 141 -30.76 20.97 6.54
C ALA A 141 -29.62 20.21 7.23
N THR A 142 -29.48 20.39 8.54
CA THR A 142 -28.44 19.73 9.35
C THR A 142 -29.01 19.10 10.60
N HIS A 143 -28.34 18.06 11.09
CA HIS A 143 -28.66 17.35 12.31
C HIS A 143 -27.59 17.59 13.38
N GLU A 144 -28.05 17.97 14.57
CA GLU A 144 -27.25 17.99 15.80
C GLU A 144 -27.26 16.58 16.43
N TYR A 145 -26.15 16.16 17.03
CA TYR A 145 -26.03 14.83 17.64
C TYR A 145 -24.93 14.78 18.70
N THR A 146 -25.05 13.83 19.64
CA THR A 146 -24.11 13.66 20.77
C THR A 146 -23.49 12.26 20.85
N VAL A 147 -23.63 11.46 19.80
CA VAL A 147 -23.00 10.15 19.68
C VAL A 147 -21.56 10.30 19.17
N ASN A 148 -20.78 9.21 19.22
CA ASN A 148 -19.42 9.17 18.66
C ASN A 148 -18.45 10.21 19.25
N GLY A 149 -18.69 10.65 20.48
CA GLY A 149 -17.88 11.67 21.15
C GLY A 149 -18.11 13.10 20.67
N ASN A 150 -19.15 13.35 19.87
CA ASN A 150 -19.51 14.70 19.45
C ASN A 150 -20.12 15.50 20.61
N ALA A 151 -19.58 16.68 20.91
CA ALA A 151 -20.22 17.61 21.82
C ALA A 151 -21.32 18.43 21.09
N PRO A 152 -22.35 18.93 21.79
CA PRO A 152 -23.38 19.77 21.19
C PRO A 152 -22.80 20.95 20.40
N GLY A 153 -23.24 21.16 19.16
CA GLY A 153 -22.79 22.24 18.28
C GLY A 153 -21.34 22.13 17.79
N GLN A 154 -20.67 21.01 18.02
CA GLN A 154 -19.27 20.82 17.62
C GLN A 154 -19.17 20.44 16.14
N SER A 155 -19.73 19.29 15.75
CA SER A 155 -19.94 18.90 14.35
C SER A 155 -21.43 18.73 14.05
N LEU A 156 -21.77 18.79 12.77
CA LEU A 156 -23.12 18.70 12.22
C LEU A 156 -23.14 17.69 11.07
N ALA A 157 -24.16 16.83 11.05
CA ALA A 157 -24.43 15.97 9.91
C ALA A 157 -25.37 16.69 8.93
N PRO A 158 -24.98 16.95 7.67
CA PRO A 158 -25.90 17.53 6.70
C PRO A 158 -26.90 16.48 6.18
N ASP A 159 -28.03 16.93 5.63
CA ASP A 159 -28.84 16.09 4.76
C ASP A 159 -28.09 15.87 3.44
N TYR A 160 -27.48 14.69 3.30
CA TYR A 160 -26.77 14.29 2.09
C TYR A 160 -27.69 14.09 0.86
N ASN A 161 -29.02 14.13 1.02
CA ASN A 161 -29.95 14.13 -0.10
C ASN A 161 -30.38 15.52 -0.54
N ASP A 162 -29.99 16.57 0.17
CA ASP A 162 -30.27 17.93 -0.22
C ASP A 162 -29.60 18.25 -1.58
N PRO A 163 -30.32 18.82 -2.57
CA PRO A 163 -29.76 19.14 -3.88
C PRO A 163 -28.54 20.08 -3.84
N GLU A 164 -28.52 21.05 -2.94
CA GLU A 164 -27.40 21.98 -2.78
C GLU A 164 -26.19 21.27 -2.16
N MET A 165 -26.44 20.37 -1.20
CA MET A 165 -25.39 19.52 -0.63
C MET A 165 -24.78 18.61 -1.70
N MET A 166 -25.61 17.93 -2.49
CA MET A 166 -25.15 17.06 -3.58
C MET A 166 -24.43 17.83 -4.68
N SER A 167 -24.89 19.04 -5.03
CA SER A 167 -24.20 19.92 -5.97
C SER A 167 -22.82 20.33 -5.44
N MET A 168 -22.71 20.66 -4.15
CA MET A 168 -21.42 20.98 -3.52
C MET A 168 -20.47 19.78 -3.55
N LEU A 169 -20.94 18.61 -3.13
CA LEU A 169 -20.11 17.38 -3.08
C LEU A 169 -19.58 16.98 -4.46
N THR A 170 -20.48 16.88 -5.44
CA THR A 170 -20.10 16.46 -6.81
C THR A 170 -19.23 17.51 -7.50
N GLY A 171 -19.55 18.80 -7.33
CA GLY A 171 -18.71 19.89 -7.83
C GLY A 171 -17.31 19.88 -7.22
N PHE A 172 -17.21 19.70 -5.90
CA PHE A 172 -15.93 19.60 -5.20
C PHE A 172 -15.08 18.42 -5.69
N VAL A 173 -15.65 17.21 -5.78
CA VAL A 173 -14.92 16.03 -6.27
C VAL A 173 -14.40 16.25 -7.69
N SER A 174 -15.24 16.82 -8.57
CA SER A 174 -14.86 17.14 -9.95
C SER A 174 -13.70 18.14 -10.00
N ALA A 175 -13.77 19.22 -9.20
CA ALA A 175 -12.73 20.24 -9.13
C ALA A 175 -11.43 19.69 -8.52
N LEU A 176 -11.52 18.84 -7.50
CA LEU A 176 -10.37 18.17 -6.88
C LEU A 176 -9.65 17.29 -7.90
N GLY A 177 -10.38 16.46 -8.65
CA GLY A 177 -9.78 15.63 -9.70
C GLY A 177 -9.15 16.44 -10.82
N GLN A 178 -9.81 17.51 -11.28
CA GLN A 178 -9.26 18.42 -12.29
C GLN A 178 -7.90 19.03 -11.87
N GLN A 179 -7.73 19.31 -10.58
CA GLN A 179 -6.52 19.95 -10.06
C GLN A 179 -5.42 18.95 -9.65
N TYR A 180 -5.80 17.77 -9.14
CA TYR A 180 -4.87 16.87 -8.43
C TYR A 180 -4.81 15.43 -8.94
N ASP A 181 -5.60 15.03 -9.92
CA ASP A 181 -5.43 13.70 -10.53
C ASP A 181 -4.04 13.59 -11.20
N GLY A 182 -3.26 12.59 -10.79
CA GLY A 182 -1.88 12.41 -11.21
C GLY A 182 -0.84 13.30 -10.51
N ASP A 183 -1.22 14.10 -9.51
CA ASP A 183 -0.26 14.84 -8.69
C ASP A 183 0.67 13.86 -7.94
N PRO A 184 2.01 13.92 -8.15
CA PRO A 184 2.93 12.97 -7.55
C PRO A 184 3.02 13.07 -6.01
N ARG A 185 2.53 14.17 -5.42
CA ARG A 185 2.43 14.34 -3.97
C ARG A 185 1.34 13.45 -3.36
N LEU A 186 0.40 12.94 -4.16
CA LEU A 186 -0.66 12.04 -3.74
C LEU A 186 -0.31 10.58 -4.01
N ALA A 187 -0.40 9.75 -2.98
CA ALA A 187 -0.32 8.31 -3.09
C ALA A 187 -1.68 7.67 -3.37
N PHE A 188 -2.73 8.13 -2.69
CA PHE A 188 -4.08 7.58 -2.77
C PHE A 188 -5.11 8.61 -2.30
N VAL A 189 -6.35 8.52 -2.77
CA VAL A 189 -7.47 9.35 -2.28
C VAL A 189 -8.61 8.45 -1.83
N THR A 190 -9.13 8.66 -0.63
CA THR A 190 -10.32 7.92 -0.17
C THR A 190 -11.60 8.67 -0.56
N HIS A 191 -12.67 7.92 -0.85
CA HIS A 191 -14.02 8.46 -1.06
C HIS A 191 -14.57 8.95 0.28
N GLY A 192 -14.09 10.12 0.68
CA GLY A 192 -14.48 10.78 1.92
C GLY A 192 -15.85 11.46 1.84
N LEU A 193 -15.99 12.55 2.59
CA LEU A 193 -17.11 13.49 2.60
C LEU A 193 -18.39 12.97 3.26
N VAL A 194 -18.88 11.81 2.87
CA VAL A 194 -20.15 11.26 3.35
C VAL A 194 -19.96 10.58 4.70
N GLY A 195 -20.87 10.85 5.65
CA GLY A 195 -20.93 10.17 6.93
C GLY A 195 -19.93 10.69 7.97
N PHE A 196 -19.97 10.08 9.15
CA PHE A 196 -19.09 10.43 10.26
C PHE A 196 -17.63 10.15 9.89
N TRP A 197 -16.75 11.11 10.19
CA TRP A 197 -15.32 11.09 9.83
C TRP A 197 -15.04 11.03 8.31
N GLY A 198 -16.07 11.25 7.49
CA GLY A 198 -16.01 11.01 6.04
C GLY A 198 -15.89 9.53 5.67
N GLU A 199 -16.33 8.62 6.52
CA GLU A 199 -16.09 7.18 6.34
C GLU A 199 -17.18 6.45 5.53
N GLY A 200 -18.18 7.15 5.00
CA GLY A 200 -19.26 6.52 4.25
C GLY A 200 -20.26 5.74 5.12
N HIS A 201 -20.37 6.08 6.41
CA HIS A 201 -21.46 5.62 7.28
C HIS A 201 -21.90 6.69 8.27
N THR A 202 -23.14 6.58 8.73
CA THR A 202 -23.71 7.43 9.78
C THR A 202 -24.08 6.64 11.04
N PHE A 203 -23.51 5.46 11.28
CA PHE A 203 -23.83 4.64 12.46
C PHE A 203 -23.74 5.46 13.77
N PRO A 204 -24.78 5.47 14.63
CA PRO A 204 -25.99 4.62 14.62
C PRO A 204 -27.20 5.16 13.80
N MET A 205 -27.09 6.33 13.17
CA MET A 205 -28.11 6.98 12.34
C MET A 205 -28.21 6.40 10.91
N ASN A 206 -28.22 5.07 10.81
CA ASN A 206 -28.15 4.30 9.56
C ASN A 206 -29.44 3.55 9.23
N GLY A 207 -30.59 4.04 9.71
CA GLY A 207 -31.92 3.47 9.45
C GLY A 207 -32.33 2.32 10.37
N LYS A 208 -31.50 1.94 11.34
CA LYS A 208 -31.81 0.89 12.32
C LYS A 208 -32.22 1.50 13.65
N VAL A 209 -33.35 1.02 14.19
CA VAL A 209 -33.77 1.35 15.55
C VAL A 209 -32.74 0.81 16.55
N SER A 210 -32.23 1.69 17.40
CA SER A 210 -31.29 1.37 18.48
C SER A 210 -31.46 2.33 19.65
N GLY A 211 -30.73 2.12 20.75
CA GLY A 211 -30.78 3.04 21.90
C GLY A 211 -30.38 4.47 21.54
N ASP A 212 -29.38 4.60 20.66
CA ASP A 212 -28.87 5.89 20.18
C ASP A 212 -29.61 6.42 18.93
N ASN A 213 -30.48 5.61 18.33
CA ASN A 213 -31.32 5.97 17.18
C ASN A 213 -32.75 5.38 17.35
N PRO A 214 -33.54 5.88 18.32
CA PRO A 214 -34.83 5.28 18.67
C PRO A 214 -35.89 5.43 17.56
N SER A 215 -35.78 6.44 16.72
CA SER A 215 -36.63 6.73 15.57
C SER A 215 -36.25 5.92 14.33
N GLY A 216 -35.08 5.27 14.31
CA GLY A 216 -34.58 4.57 13.13
C GLY A 216 -34.26 5.53 11.97
N GLU A 217 -33.79 6.73 12.29
CA GLU A 217 -33.38 7.72 11.30
C GLU A 217 -32.25 7.19 10.42
N ASN A 218 -32.29 7.56 9.14
CA ASN A 218 -31.26 7.22 8.17
C ASN A 218 -30.72 8.50 7.55
N TRP A 219 -29.51 8.89 7.96
CA TRP A 219 -28.83 10.07 7.46
C TRP A 219 -27.91 9.78 6.28
N MET A 220 -27.80 8.51 5.84
CA MET A 220 -27.06 8.20 4.62
C MET A 220 -27.77 8.78 3.38
N PRO A 221 -27.02 9.25 2.38
CA PRO A 221 -27.62 9.58 1.09
C PRO A 221 -28.33 8.36 0.50
N SER A 222 -29.36 8.61 -0.31
CA SER A 222 -30.04 7.58 -1.09
C SER A 222 -29.06 6.83 -1.99
N SER A 223 -29.39 5.59 -2.38
CA SER A 223 -28.53 4.82 -3.29
C SER A 223 -28.26 5.54 -4.62
N ALA A 224 -29.21 6.32 -5.12
CA ALA A 224 -29.02 7.12 -6.34
C ALA A 224 -27.94 8.21 -6.14
N ASN A 225 -27.96 8.90 -4.99
CA ASN A 225 -26.97 9.92 -4.67
C ASN A 225 -25.60 9.32 -4.35
N GLN A 226 -25.55 8.17 -3.66
CA GLN A 226 -24.30 7.43 -3.47
C GLN A 226 -23.68 7.03 -4.82
N ASN A 227 -24.47 6.48 -5.73
CA ASN A 227 -23.99 6.11 -7.07
C ASN A 227 -23.53 7.33 -7.86
N THR A 228 -24.24 8.46 -7.75
CA THR A 228 -23.82 9.73 -8.39
C THR A 228 -22.45 10.18 -7.89
N LEU A 229 -22.18 10.07 -6.59
CA LEU A 229 -20.87 10.40 -6.02
C LEU A 229 -19.79 9.43 -6.49
N ILE A 230 -20.06 8.13 -6.52
CA ILE A 230 -19.12 7.12 -7.02
C ILE A 230 -18.78 7.38 -8.50
N ASP A 231 -19.78 7.67 -9.32
CA ASP A 231 -19.61 8.05 -10.73
C ASP A 231 -18.78 9.33 -10.88
N THR A 232 -18.94 10.28 -9.96
CA THR A 232 -18.16 11.53 -9.96
C THR A 232 -16.71 11.27 -9.58
N TRP A 233 -16.44 10.45 -8.56
CA TRP A 233 -15.07 10.05 -8.19
C TRP A 233 -14.37 9.31 -9.33
N ASP A 234 -15.06 8.36 -9.97
CA ASP A 234 -14.60 7.65 -11.16
C ASP A 234 -14.23 8.63 -12.27
N GLY A 235 -15.15 9.51 -12.67
CA GLY A 235 -14.88 10.49 -13.73
C GLY A 235 -13.79 11.52 -13.41
N ALA A 236 -13.57 11.83 -12.13
CA ALA A 236 -12.62 12.84 -11.69
C ALA A 236 -11.18 12.33 -11.55
N PHE A 237 -10.98 11.04 -11.28
CA PHE A 237 -9.65 10.46 -11.02
C PHE A 237 -9.37 9.24 -11.91
N GLN A 238 -8.45 9.41 -12.85
CA GLN A 238 -8.05 8.40 -13.82
C GLN A 238 -6.60 7.94 -13.63
N VAL A 239 -5.80 8.68 -12.87
CA VAL A 239 -4.38 8.39 -12.62
C VAL A 239 -4.13 8.05 -11.15
N THR A 240 -4.65 8.86 -10.22
CA THR A 240 -4.51 8.65 -8.78
C THR A 240 -5.59 7.67 -8.31
N PRO A 241 -5.23 6.50 -7.75
CA PRO A 241 -6.23 5.52 -7.35
C PRO A 241 -7.11 6.04 -6.20
N THR A 242 -8.41 5.76 -6.30
CA THR A 242 -9.40 6.11 -5.29
C THR A 242 -9.93 4.89 -4.53
N LEU A 243 -10.32 5.06 -3.26
CA LEU A 243 -10.75 3.95 -2.40
C LEU A 243 -12.07 4.24 -1.68
N ALA A 244 -13.07 3.39 -1.86
CA ALA A 244 -14.35 3.45 -1.15
C ALA A 244 -14.32 2.57 0.11
N ARG A 245 -15.01 2.95 1.19
CA ARG A 245 -15.07 2.08 2.38
C ARG A 245 -15.78 0.76 2.10
N TYR A 246 -16.98 0.85 1.52
CA TYR A 246 -17.85 -0.30 1.33
C TYR A 246 -18.01 -0.65 -0.15
N PRO A 247 -18.07 -1.95 -0.49
CA PRO A 247 -18.41 -2.37 -1.82
C PRO A 247 -19.92 -2.20 -2.10
N SER A 248 -20.22 -1.77 -3.33
CA SER A 248 -21.56 -1.70 -3.89
C SER A 248 -21.52 -2.15 -5.36
N ALA A 249 -22.69 -2.27 -5.99
CA ALA A 249 -22.75 -2.55 -7.42
C ALA A 249 -22.05 -1.48 -8.27
N GLU A 250 -22.10 -0.20 -7.85
CA GLU A 250 -21.49 0.89 -8.59
C GLU A 250 -19.96 0.92 -8.39
N THR A 251 -19.45 0.70 -7.16
CA THR A 251 -17.99 0.63 -6.93
C THR A 251 -17.35 -0.50 -7.74
N VAL A 252 -18.03 -1.65 -7.86
CA VAL A 252 -17.57 -2.78 -8.69
C VAL A 252 -17.59 -2.42 -10.16
N LYS A 253 -18.66 -1.77 -10.63
CA LYS A 253 -18.79 -1.34 -12.04
C LYS A 253 -17.71 -0.33 -12.43
N ARG A 254 -17.30 0.56 -11.52
CA ARG A 254 -16.30 1.61 -11.79
C ARG A 254 -14.85 1.18 -11.56
N GLY A 255 -14.62 0.04 -10.90
CA GLY A 255 -13.26 -0.42 -10.63
C GLY A 255 -12.54 0.53 -9.68
N VAL A 256 -13.09 0.69 -8.47
CA VAL A 256 -12.46 1.48 -7.40
C VAL A 256 -11.74 0.56 -6.42
N GLY A 257 -10.77 1.11 -5.69
CA GLY A 257 -10.13 0.45 -4.56
C GLY A 257 -11.03 0.43 -3.32
N TYR A 258 -10.57 -0.22 -2.25
CA TYR A 258 -11.34 -0.33 -1.00
C TYR A 258 -10.56 0.04 0.25
N HIS A 259 -11.22 0.69 1.20
CA HIS A 259 -10.63 1.17 2.45
C HIS A 259 -11.30 0.51 3.66
N ASP A 260 -10.57 -0.27 4.45
CA ASP A 260 -11.08 -0.81 5.71
C ASP A 260 -10.69 0.11 6.88
N ASP A 261 -11.58 1.01 7.30
CA ASP A 261 -11.40 1.85 8.51
C ASP A 261 -11.51 1.05 9.83
N SER A 262 -11.71 -0.27 9.76
CA SER A 262 -11.80 -1.15 10.91
C SER A 262 -10.85 -2.34 10.76
N PHE A 263 -9.68 -2.08 10.16
CA PHE A 263 -8.72 -3.12 9.82
C PHE A 263 -8.26 -3.90 11.05
N GLY A 264 -8.26 -5.22 10.96
CA GLY A 264 -8.02 -6.15 12.06
C GLY A 264 -9.22 -6.37 12.99
N TYR A 265 -10.08 -5.37 13.19
CA TYR A 265 -11.26 -5.49 14.07
C TYR A 265 -12.42 -6.25 13.41
N ALA A 266 -12.81 -5.85 12.20
CA ALA A 266 -13.94 -6.40 11.45
C ALA A 266 -13.55 -6.74 10.01
N THR A 267 -12.33 -7.26 9.83
CA THR A 267 -11.77 -7.51 8.49
C THR A 267 -12.03 -8.92 8.01
N MET A 268 -11.78 -9.90 8.88
CA MET A 268 -11.72 -11.32 8.51
C MET A 268 -13.11 -11.93 8.30
N ASP A 269 -13.14 -13.09 7.64
CA ASP A 269 -14.36 -13.83 7.28
C ASP A 269 -15.01 -14.56 8.47
N THR A 270 -15.29 -13.81 9.54
CA THR A 270 -15.89 -14.30 10.78
C THR A 270 -17.31 -13.79 11.01
N ALA A 271 -17.80 -12.83 10.20
CA ALA A 271 -19.20 -12.44 10.11
C ALA A 271 -19.52 -11.69 8.80
N ASP A 272 -20.74 -11.83 8.27
CA ASP A 272 -21.16 -11.26 6.98
C ASP A 272 -21.01 -9.73 6.86
N TRP A 273 -21.01 -9.01 7.99
CA TRP A 273 -20.86 -7.55 8.00
C TRP A 273 -19.39 -7.09 7.99
N HIS A 274 -18.43 -8.02 8.07
CA HIS A 274 -17.01 -7.71 8.00
C HIS A 274 -16.57 -7.40 6.56
N PHE A 275 -15.41 -6.75 6.45
CA PHE A 275 -14.87 -6.25 5.20
C PHE A 275 -14.70 -7.33 4.12
N LEU A 276 -13.98 -8.42 4.40
CA LEU A 276 -13.76 -9.49 3.41
C LEU A 276 -15.07 -10.17 2.95
N PRO A 277 -16.00 -10.54 3.86
CA PRO A 277 -17.31 -11.04 3.47
C PRO A 277 -18.10 -10.07 2.59
N GLN A 278 -18.10 -8.78 2.92
CA GLN A 278 -18.77 -7.76 2.10
C GLN A 278 -18.15 -7.68 0.69
N LEU A 279 -16.82 -7.72 0.57
CA LEU A 279 -16.15 -7.79 -0.74
C LEU A 279 -16.57 -9.03 -1.52
N LYS A 280 -16.57 -10.21 -0.90
CA LYS A 280 -17.00 -11.46 -1.55
C LYS A 280 -18.45 -11.40 -1.99
N GLN A 281 -19.35 -10.88 -1.16
CA GLN A 281 -20.77 -10.73 -1.47
C GLN A 281 -20.98 -9.83 -2.69
N ALA A 282 -20.21 -8.75 -2.79
CA ALA A 282 -20.23 -7.84 -3.94
C ALA A 282 -19.44 -8.36 -5.16
N LYS A 283 -18.73 -9.51 -5.03
CA LYS A 283 -17.79 -10.05 -6.03
C LYS A 283 -16.62 -9.10 -6.34
N ALA A 284 -16.16 -8.40 -5.30
CA ALA A 284 -15.06 -7.44 -5.31
C ALA A 284 -13.79 -7.99 -4.64
N ASP A 285 -13.78 -9.24 -4.19
CA ASP A 285 -12.66 -9.85 -3.45
C ASP A 285 -11.39 -10.05 -4.28
N GLN A 286 -11.46 -9.85 -5.61
CA GLN A 286 -10.32 -9.83 -6.52
C GLN A 286 -9.96 -8.41 -7.02
N ALA A 287 -10.64 -7.36 -6.53
CA ALA A 287 -10.39 -5.98 -6.98
C ALA A 287 -8.95 -5.53 -6.73
N TRP A 288 -8.32 -6.04 -5.67
CA TRP A 288 -6.91 -5.79 -5.31
C TRP A 288 -5.92 -6.05 -6.45
N GLN A 289 -6.27 -6.87 -7.44
CA GLN A 289 -5.39 -7.14 -8.58
C GLN A 289 -5.21 -5.92 -9.50
N GLN A 290 -6.13 -4.97 -9.45
CA GLN A 290 -6.13 -3.78 -10.31
C GLN A 290 -6.30 -2.47 -9.53
N HIS A 291 -6.89 -2.52 -8.34
CA HIS A 291 -7.23 -1.36 -7.53
C HIS A 291 -6.80 -1.59 -6.07
N PRO A 292 -6.17 -0.62 -5.39
CA PRO A 292 -5.59 -0.84 -4.09
C PRO A 292 -6.62 -1.14 -3.00
N ILE A 293 -6.20 -1.95 -2.03
CA ILE A 293 -6.88 -2.04 -0.73
C ILE A 293 -6.00 -1.35 0.30
N GLY A 294 -6.58 -0.43 1.06
CA GLY A 294 -5.95 0.28 2.17
C GLY A 294 -6.81 0.20 3.43
N GLY A 295 -6.41 0.88 4.50
CA GLY A 295 -7.21 0.91 5.72
C GLY A 295 -6.53 1.60 6.88
N GLU A 296 -7.21 1.58 8.02
CA GLU A 296 -6.68 1.96 9.33
C GLU A 296 -6.75 0.76 10.26
N VAL A 297 -5.61 0.38 10.86
CA VAL A 297 -5.62 -0.56 11.98
C VAL A 297 -6.54 0.03 13.03
N TYR A 298 -7.64 -0.66 13.33
CA TYR A 298 -8.74 -0.07 14.09
C TYR A 298 -8.21 0.60 15.37
N PRO A 299 -8.56 1.88 15.66
CA PRO A 299 -7.91 2.66 16.70
C PRO A 299 -7.85 1.96 18.07
N GLY A 300 -8.90 1.22 18.43
CA GLY A 300 -8.99 0.50 19.70
C GLY A 300 -8.04 -0.71 19.85
N ILE A 301 -7.37 -1.15 18.78
CA ILE A 301 -6.48 -2.31 18.81
C ILE A 301 -5.03 -1.99 18.42
N GLN A 302 -4.71 -0.79 17.92
CA GLN A 302 -3.35 -0.42 17.48
C GLN A 302 -2.28 -0.73 18.55
N GLU A 303 -2.58 -0.46 19.82
CA GLU A 303 -1.68 -0.80 20.92
C GLU A 303 -1.54 -2.33 21.11
N CYS A 304 -2.64 -3.06 21.24
CA CYS A 304 -2.55 -4.48 21.58
C CYS A 304 -2.02 -5.32 20.43
N SER A 305 -2.27 -4.94 19.18
CA SER A 305 -1.77 -5.65 17.99
C SER A 305 -0.24 -5.58 17.93
N VAL A 306 0.35 -4.48 18.40
CA VAL A 306 1.80 -4.33 18.48
C VAL A 306 2.37 -4.87 19.78
N ARG A 307 1.82 -4.56 20.96
CA ARG A 307 2.42 -4.99 22.24
C ARG A 307 2.17 -6.47 22.51
N ASN A 308 0.92 -6.92 22.40
CA ASN A 308 0.44 -8.24 22.86
C ASN A 308 -0.40 -8.95 21.78
N PRO A 309 0.11 -9.18 20.55
CA PRO A 309 -0.67 -9.69 19.44
C PRO A 309 -1.36 -11.02 19.75
N GLY A 310 -0.70 -11.92 20.49
CA GLY A 310 -1.27 -13.24 20.83
C GLY A 310 -2.55 -13.20 21.70
N SER A 311 -2.83 -12.07 22.35
CA SER A 311 -4.00 -11.86 23.19
C SER A 311 -4.79 -10.60 22.83
N CYS A 312 -4.48 -9.96 21.70
CA CYS A 312 -5.20 -8.79 21.23
C CYS A 312 -6.56 -9.25 20.70
N MET A 313 -7.60 -9.06 21.49
CA MET A 313 -8.97 -9.43 21.15
C MET A 313 -9.80 -8.17 21.00
N ALA A 314 -10.79 -8.22 20.11
CA ALA A 314 -11.77 -7.17 20.01
C ALA A 314 -13.18 -7.75 19.87
N SER A 315 -14.22 -7.00 20.23
CA SER A 315 -15.60 -7.48 20.07
C SER A 315 -15.91 -7.86 18.61
N GLY A 316 -15.33 -7.14 17.64
CA GLY A 316 -15.46 -7.42 16.21
C GLY A 316 -14.78 -8.71 15.77
N SER A 317 -13.80 -9.24 16.50
CA SER A 317 -13.13 -10.49 16.11
C SER A 317 -13.93 -11.75 16.47
N ASN A 318 -15.18 -11.62 16.93
CA ASN A 318 -16.10 -12.71 17.29
C ASN A 318 -15.46 -13.76 18.22
N GLY A 319 -14.68 -13.29 19.20
CA GLY A 319 -14.01 -14.14 20.19
C GLY A 319 -12.65 -14.69 19.75
N GLY A 320 -12.16 -14.34 18.56
CA GLY A 320 -10.82 -14.66 18.09
C GLY A 320 -9.76 -13.60 18.45
N THR A 321 -8.49 -13.96 18.35
CA THR A 321 -7.37 -13.00 18.40
C THR A 321 -7.28 -12.26 17.05
N VAL A 322 -7.03 -10.96 17.10
CA VAL A 322 -6.75 -10.14 15.91
C VAL A 322 -5.36 -10.49 15.38
N ASP A 323 -5.30 -10.87 14.11
CA ASP A 323 -4.05 -11.14 13.39
C ASP A 323 -3.91 -10.16 12.22
N ILE A 324 -3.07 -9.14 12.41
CA ILE A 324 -2.84 -8.08 11.43
C ILE A 324 -2.16 -8.64 10.17
N ASN A 325 -1.18 -9.54 10.31
CA ASN A 325 -0.46 -10.07 9.15
C ASN A 325 -1.34 -11.03 8.34
N ALA A 326 -2.17 -11.84 9.01
CA ALA A 326 -3.18 -12.64 8.31
C ALA A 326 -4.21 -11.76 7.60
N SER A 327 -4.62 -10.66 8.22
CA SER A 327 -5.54 -9.68 7.62
C SER A 327 -4.92 -9.01 6.38
N ILE A 328 -3.64 -8.61 6.45
CA ILE A 328 -2.89 -8.03 5.32
C ILE A 328 -2.87 -9.01 4.15
N LYS A 329 -2.53 -10.28 4.40
CA LYS A 329 -2.47 -11.31 3.35
C LYS A 329 -3.84 -11.64 2.77
N ALA A 330 -4.87 -11.70 3.60
CA ALA A 330 -6.21 -12.06 3.16
C ALA A 330 -6.90 -10.94 2.35
N THR A 331 -6.58 -9.68 2.66
CA THR A 331 -7.12 -8.50 1.97
C THR A 331 -6.22 -7.95 0.88
N HIS A 332 -4.98 -8.42 0.77
CA HIS A 332 -3.96 -7.83 -0.09
C HIS A 332 -3.75 -6.33 0.21
N ALA A 333 -3.78 -5.95 1.50
CA ALA A 333 -3.62 -4.57 1.94
C ALA A 333 -2.31 -3.99 1.45
N SER A 334 -2.41 -2.86 0.75
CA SER A 334 -1.30 -2.17 0.09
C SER A 334 -0.61 -1.19 1.03
N TRP A 335 -1.36 -0.62 1.97
CA TRP A 335 -0.90 0.29 3.00
C TRP A 335 -1.91 0.32 4.15
N LEU A 336 -1.48 0.81 5.31
CA LEU A 336 -2.34 0.96 6.48
C LEU A 336 -2.01 2.25 7.25
N VAL A 337 -2.98 2.79 7.96
CA VAL A 337 -2.75 3.77 9.03
C VAL A 337 -2.55 3.01 10.34
N ASP A 338 -1.51 3.39 11.11
CA ASP A 338 -1.30 2.94 12.49
C ASP A 338 -0.59 4.06 13.27
N ASN A 339 -1.32 5.12 13.62
CA ASN A 339 -0.72 6.30 14.23
C ASN A 339 -0.07 6.01 15.59
N TRP A 340 -0.62 5.06 16.37
CA TRP A 340 -0.08 4.69 17.66
C TRP A 340 1.36 4.17 17.54
N ALA A 341 1.65 3.28 16.57
CA ALA A 341 2.98 2.70 16.39
C ALA A 341 4.09 3.73 16.09
N PHE A 342 3.73 4.92 15.61
CA PHE A 342 4.69 5.98 15.30
C PHE A 342 4.84 7.04 16.41
N THR A 343 3.80 7.25 17.21
CA THR A 343 3.73 8.31 18.22
C THR A 343 4.00 7.83 19.65
N THR A 344 4.07 6.51 19.87
CA THR A 344 4.41 5.90 21.15
C THR A 344 5.85 5.38 21.18
N THR A 345 6.45 5.32 22.37
CA THR A 345 7.75 4.66 22.53
C THR A 345 7.58 3.15 22.44
N LEU A 346 8.24 2.54 21.45
CA LEU A 346 8.31 1.10 21.27
C LEU A 346 9.59 0.53 21.89
N ASN A 347 9.54 -0.67 22.47
CA ASN A 347 10.77 -1.44 22.72
C ASN A 347 11.27 -2.11 21.42
N GLY A 348 12.45 -2.77 21.47
CA GLY A 348 13.06 -3.39 20.29
C GLY A 348 12.15 -4.37 19.56
N THR A 349 11.53 -5.31 20.29
CA THR A 349 10.63 -6.33 19.72
C THR A 349 9.30 -5.74 19.23
N GLU A 350 8.79 -4.69 19.87
CA GLU A 350 7.63 -3.94 19.40
C GLU A 350 7.94 -3.22 18.08
N ARG A 351 9.09 -2.54 17.99
CA ARG A 351 9.54 -1.87 16.77
C ARG A 351 9.75 -2.86 15.63
N GLU A 352 10.45 -3.97 15.88
CA GLU A 352 10.67 -5.02 14.88
C GLU A 352 9.36 -5.55 14.30
N ARG A 353 8.35 -5.80 15.14
CA ARG A 353 7.01 -6.23 14.68
C ARG A 353 6.31 -5.17 13.85
N ALA A 354 6.34 -3.90 14.27
CA ALA A 354 5.72 -2.81 13.52
C ALA A 354 6.39 -2.61 12.15
N VAL A 355 7.73 -2.67 12.10
CA VAL A 355 8.50 -2.61 10.85
C VAL A 355 8.16 -3.79 9.94
N GLN A 356 8.11 -5.01 10.48
CA GLN A 356 7.76 -6.20 9.71
C GLN A 356 6.34 -6.12 9.15
N ALA A 357 5.35 -5.78 9.97
CA ALA A 357 3.96 -5.66 9.52
C ALA A 357 3.80 -4.58 8.44
N SER A 358 4.48 -3.43 8.61
CA SER A 358 4.55 -2.37 7.60
C SER A 358 5.13 -2.90 6.28
N ALA A 359 6.29 -3.56 6.33
CA ALA A 359 6.99 -4.08 5.16
C ALA A 359 6.22 -5.21 4.44
N GLU A 360 5.34 -5.95 5.12
CA GLU A 360 4.52 -7.03 4.54
C GLU A 360 3.33 -6.53 3.71
N THR A 361 2.99 -5.23 3.75
CA THR A 361 1.92 -4.65 2.92
C THR A 361 2.33 -4.47 1.46
N GLY A 362 1.38 -4.45 0.53
CA GLY A 362 1.59 -4.03 -0.86
C GLY A 362 2.60 -4.87 -1.64
N TYR A 363 3.31 -4.21 -2.55
CA TYR A 363 4.29 -4.86 -3.43
C TYR A 363 5.61 -5.18 -2.72
N ASP A 364 6.35 -6.14 -3.27
CA ASP A 364 7.78 -6.32 -2.98
C ASP A 364 8.51 -6.65 -4.29
N LEU A 365 9.07 -5.63 -4.93
CA LEU A 365 9.70 -5.80 -6.23
C LEU A 365 11.14 -6.31 -6.08
N ALA A 366 11.49 -7.35 -6.84
CA ALA A 366 12.84 -7.88 -6.92
C ALA A 366 13.26 -8.01 -8.38
N VAL A 367 14.48 -7.59 -8.72
CA VAL A 367 15.09 -8.03 -9.98
C VAL A 367 15.58 -9.46 -9.78
N ALA A 368 15.01 -10.42 -10.50
CA ALA A 368 15.41 -11.82 -10.43
C ALA A 368 16.66 -12.08 -11.26
N ARG A 369 16.74 -11.47 -12.45
CA ARG A 369 17.84 -11.66 -13.39
C ARG A 369 17.87 -10.58 -14.46
N TRP A 370 19.02 -10.39 -15.08
CA TRP A 370 19.21 -9.44 -16.16
C TRP A 370 20.17 -9.96 -17.23
N ARG A 371 20.19 -9.32 -18.39
CA ARG A 371 21.21 -9.53 -19.43
C ARG A 371 21.37 -8.28 -20.28
N MET A 372 22.52 -8.17 -20.95
CA MET A 372 22.77 -7.09 -21.90
C MET A 372 23.48 -7.60 -23.14
N ARG A 373 23.07 -7.13 -24.33
CA ARG A 373 23.71 -7.47 -25.61
C ARG A 373 23.65 -6.30 -26.59
N ASN A 374 24.79 -5.91 -27.14
CA ASN A 374 24.89 -4.80 -28.09
C ASN A 374 24.14 -3.54 -27.59
N GLY A 375 24.28 -3.24 -26.30
CA GLY A 375 23.56 -2.15 -25.64
C GLY A 375 22.12 -2.44 -25.21
N LYS A 376 21.44 -3.45 -25.78
CA LYS A 376 20.09 -3.83 -25.34
C LYS A 376 20.16 -4.47 -23.97
N VAL A 377 19.51 -3.86 -22.98
CA VAL A 377 19.38 -4.37 -21.62
C VAL A 377 17.99 -4.98 -21.42
N GLU A 378 17.93 -6.13 -20.78
CA GLU A 378 16.69 -6.82 -20.39
C GLU A 378 16.78 -7.18 -18.90
N VAL A 379 15.73 -6.86 -18.15
CA VAL A 379 15.64 -7.10 -16.71
C VAL A 379 14.33 -7.82 -16.42
N GLN A 380 14.36 -8.92 -15.68
CA GLN A 380 13.14 -9.56 -15.15
C GLN A 380 12.89 -9.10 -13.73
N ILE A 381 11.75 -8.45 -13.53
CA ILE A 381 11.29 -7.96 -12.23
C ILE A 381 10.16 -8.87 -11.76
N ALA A 382 10.27 -9.36 -10.53
CA ALA A 382 9.27 -10.13 -9.80
C ALA A 382 8.52 -9.24 -8.80
N ASN A 383 7.29 -9.62 -8.43
CA ASN A 383 6.59 -9.07 -7.27
C ASN A 383 6.36 -10.18 -6.24
N ASN A 384 7.05 -10.11 -5.10
CA ASN A 384 6.97 -11.08 -4.00
C ASN A 384 6.03 -10.61 -2.86
N GLY A 385 5.37 -9.45 -3.03
CA GLY A 385 4.51 -8.85 -2.02
C GLY A 385 3.13 -9.51 -1.94
N VAL A 386 2.21 -8.84 -1.24
CA VAL A 386 0.80 -9.24 -1.18
C VAL A 386 -0.06 -8.51 -2.21
N ALA A 387 0.38 -7.40 -2.80
CA ALA A 387 -0.41 -6.66 -3.79
C ALA A 387 0.43 -6.15 -4.99
N PRO A 388 -0.20 -5.83 -6.13
CA PRO A 388 0.47 -5.18 -7.26
C PRO A 388 0.99 -3.77 -6.94
N PHE A 389 1.82 -3.25 -7.84
CA PHE A 389 2.17 -1.83 -7.88
C PHE A 389 1.16 -1.10 -8.77
N TYR A 390 0.41 -0.12 -8.25
CA TYR A 390 -0.77 0.43 -8.97
C TYR A 390 -0.47 1.60 -9.92
N TYR A 391 0.79 2.02 -10.01
CA TYR A 391 1.18 3.16 -10.84
C TYR A 391 2.04 2.74 -12.03
N ASN A 392 1.91 3.47 -13.13
CA ASN A 392 2.78 3.29 -14.30
C ASN A 392 4.09 4.09 -14.17
N TRP A 393 4.84 3.85 -13.10
CA TRP A 393 6.15 4.51 -12.92
C TRP A 393 7.18 3.93 -13.88
N ASN A 394 8.04 4.81 -14.38
CA ASN A 394 9.10 4.42 -15.32
C ASN A 394 10.17 3.59 -14.62
N VAL A 395 10.63 2.54 -15.28
CA VAL A 395 11.86 1.83 -14.91
C VAL A 395 12.98 2.33 -15.80
N GLU A 396 14.12 2.71 -15.21
CA GLU A 396 15.28 3.20 -15.96
C GLU A 396 16.48 2.28 -15.75
N ALA A 397 17.25 2.07 -16.81
CA ALA A 397 18.61 1.55 -16.71
C ALA A 397 19.62 2.68 -16.97
N VAL A 398 20.72 2.66 -16.22
CA VAL A 398 21.82 3.62 -16.31
C VAL A 398 23.13 2.84 -16.43
N ALA A 399 24.01 3.29 -17.31
CA ALA A 399 25.38 2.81 -17.38
C ALA A 399 26.31 3.87 -16.77
N ILE A 400 27.18 3.44 -15.85
CA ILE A 400 28.19 4.29 -15.21
C ILE A 400 29.56 3.71 -15.49
N ASN A 401 30.52 4.54 -15.90
CA ASN A 401 31.89 4.10 -16.05
C ASN A 401 32.47 3.68 -14.71
N THR A 402 32.92 2.42 -14.61
CA THR A 402 33.34 1.80 -13.35
C THR A 402 34.57 2.48 -12.73
N SER A 403 35.44 3.13 -13.52
CA SER A 403 36.70 3.69 -13.01
C SER A 403 36.57 5.10 -12.42
N ASN A 404 35.63 5.90 -12.95
CA ASN A 404 35.51 7.32 -12.59
C ASN A 404 34.09 7.72 -12.14
N GLY A 405 33.12 6.81 -12.18
CA GLY A 405 31.75 7.06 -11.71
C GLY A 405 30.90 7.94 -12.62
N THR A 406 31.35 8.29 -13.83
CA THR A 406 30.57 9.14 -14.74
C THR A 406 29.46 8.36 -15.43
N GLU A 407 28.24 8.91 -15.46
CA GLU A 407 27.15 8.36 -16.28
C GLU A 407 27.52 8.43 -17.77
N VAL A 408 27.45 7.28 -18.44
CA VAL A 408 27.76 7.17 -19.89
C VAL A 408 26.49 7.03 -20.74
N GLY A 409 25.35 6.71 -20.12
CA GLY A 409 24.08 6.62 -20.82
C GLY A 409 22.93 6.16 -19.92
N ARG A 410 21.72 6.43 -20.39
CA ARG A 410 20.45 6.14 -19.70
C ARG A 410 19.38 5.78 -20.71
N THR A 411 18.46 4.91 -20.30
CA THR A 411 17.25 4.58 -21.07
C THR A 411 16.11 4.25 -20.13
N THR A 412 14.91 4.69 -20.48
CA THR A 412 13.68 4.10 -19.93
C THR A 412 13.49 2.70 -20.52
N LEU A 413 13.04 1.76 -19.71
CA LEU A 413 12.76 0.39 -20.12
C LEU A 413 11.28 0.24 -20.48
N ASN A 414 11.00 -0.37 -21.63
CA ASN A 414 9.67 -0.76 -22.04
C ASN A 414 9.13 -1.87 -21.12
N GLY A 415 8.03 -1.59 -20.44
CA GLY A 415 7.29 -2.47 -19.54
C GLY A 415 6.23 -1.67 -18.78
N ASP A 416 5.49 -2.32 -17.88
CA ASP A 416 4.45 -1.70 -17.06
C ASP A 416 4.42 -2.41 -15.70
N LEU A 417 4.78 -1.70 -14.64
CA LEU A 417 4.88 -2.27 -13.29
C LEU A 417 3.54 -2.82 -12.79
N ARG A 418 2.42 -2.29 -13.27
CA ARG A 418 1.06 -2.73 -12.89
C ARG A 418 0.74 -4.13 -13.37
N LYS A 419 1.48 -4.63 -14.37
CA LYS A 419 1.28 -5.97 -14.94
C LYS A 419 2.12 -7.04 -14.26
N ILE A 420 2.91 -6.68 -13.24
CA ILE A 420 3.64 -7.65 -12.42
C ILE A 420 2.70 -8.17 -11.33
N GLU A 421 1.92 -9.19 -11.69
CA GLU A 421 1.10 -9.93 -10.74
C GLU A 421 1.93 -10.49 -9.58
N VAL A 422 1.30 -10.64 -8.42
CA VAL A 422 1.91 -11.25 -7.23
C VAL A 422 2.41 -12.66 -7.55
N GLY A 423 3.66 -12.94 -7.19
CA GLY A 423 4.35 -14.19 -7.47
C GLY A 423 4.74 -14.41 -8.93
N LYS A 424 4.59 -13.41 -9.80
CA LYS A 424 4.96 -13.48 -11.23
C LYS A 424 6.14 -12.56 -11.54
N THR A 425 6.65 -12.71 -12.77
CA THR A 425 7.73 -11.88 -13.32
C THR A 425 7.32 -11.25 -14.64
N GLN A 426 7.88 -10.06 -14.91
CA GLN A 426 7.77 -9.39 -16.20
C GLN A 426 9.14 -8.93 -16.68
N THR A 427 9.39 -9.04 -17.98
CA THR A 427 10.62 -8.56 -18.61
C THR A 427 10.45 -7.11 -19.04
N PHE A 428 11.37 -6.26 -18.58
CA PHE A 428 11.55 -4.87 -19.00
C PHE A 428 12.75 -4.80 -19.94
N SER A 429 12.70 -3.95 -20.97
CA SER A 429 13.82 -3.85 -21.91
C SER A 429 14.03 -2.46 -22.50
N GLY A 430 15.29 -2.09 -22.74
CA GLY A 430 15.67 -0.79 -23.29
C GLY A 430 17.04 -0.84 -23.95
N GLN A 431 17.52 0.31 -24.42
CA GLN A 431 18.76 0.40 -25.18
C GLN A 431 19.72 1.41 -24.55
N LEU A 432 20.85 0.91 -24.05
CA LEU A 432 21.99 1.70 -23.61
C LEU A 432 23.06 1.78 -24.72
N PRO A 433 24.04 2.70 -24.60
CA PRO A 433 25.25 2.66 -25.43
C PRO A 433 25.93 1.29 -25.34
N ALA A 434 26.47 0.82 -26.47
CA ALA A 434 27.24 -0.43 -26.47
C ALA A 434 28.56 -0.24 -25.69
N ASP A 435 28.92 -1.24 -24.89
CA ASP A 435 30.14 -1.25 -24.09
C ASP A 435 30.90 -2.57 -24.34
N PRO A 436 31.52 -2.72 -25.52
CA PRO A 436 32.26 -3.94 -25.85
C PRO A 436 33.47 -4.15 -24.94
N ALA A 437 33.95 -3.09 -24.27
CA ALA A 437 35.10 -3.14 -23.38
C ALA A 437 34.74 -3.59 -21.95
N GLY A 438 33.45 -3.73 -21.61
CA GLY A 438 33.03 -4.15 -20.27
C GLY A 438 33.34 -3.13 -19.16
N GLN A 439 33.51 -1.86 -19.53
CA GLN A 439 34.03 -0.82 -18.63
C GLN A 439 32.96 -0.17 -17.77
N ASN A 440 31.68 -0.43 -18.04
CA ASN A 440 30.58 0.18 -17.34
C ASN A 440 29.90 -0.78 -16.36
N THR A 441 29.44 -0.22 -15.24
CA THR A 441 28.50 -0.83 -14.30
C THR A 441 27.08 -0.45 -14.71
N ILE A 442 26.20 -1.43 -14.83
CA ILE A 442 24.79 -1.24 -15.15
C ILE A 442 23.97 -1.16 -13.87
N LEU A 443 23.17 -0.12 -13.76
CA LEU A 443 22.25 0.13 -12.66
C LEU A 443 20.81 0.15 -13.16
N VAL A 444 19.86 -0.18 -12.30
CA VAL A 444 18.42 -0.03 -12.57
C VAL A 444 17.72 0.65 -11.40
N ARG A 445 16.69 1.46 -11.69
CA ARG A 445 15.81 2.06 -10.68
C ARG A 445 14.37 2.12 -11.18
N VAL A 446 13.42 2.21 -10.27
CA VAL A 446 12.10 2.76 -10.56
C VAL A 446 12.10 4.24 -10.23
N VAL A 447 11.64 5.07 -11.16
CA VAL A 447 11.62 6.53 -11.01
C VAL A 447 10.39 6.91 -10.20
N ASN A 448 10.61 7.46 -9.00
CA ASN A 448 9.56 8.14 -8.25
C ASN A 448 9.27 9.49 -8.95
N PRO A 449 8.02 9.76 -9.39
CA PRO A 449 7.65 11.01 -10.02
C PRO A 449 7.63 12.20 -9.05
N LEU A 450 7.61 11.96 -7.73
CA LEU A 450 7.84 12.99 -6.74
C LEU A 450 9.34 13.27 -6.66
N GLU A 451 9.77 14.48 -7.04
CA GLU A 451 11.18 14.86 -7.12
C GLU A 451 11.92 14.69 -5.78
N SER A 452 11.28 15.07 -4.68
CA SER A 452 11.80 14.90 -3.32
C SER A 452 11.55 13.49 -2.75
N GLY A 453 10.80 12.66 -3.47
CA GLY A 453 10.28 11.39 -2.98
C GLY A 453 11.38 10.38 -2.69
N GLN A 454 11.17 9.57 -1.66
CA GLN A 454 12.06 8.44 -1.36
C GLN A 454 12.15 7.50 -2.57
N PRO A 455 13.33 6.93 -2.88
CA PRO A 455 13.47 5.99 -3.98
C PRO A 455 12.80 4.66 -3.64
N LEU A 456 12.18 4.03 -4.64
CA LEU A 456 11.77 2.64 -4.55
C LEU A 456 13.03 1.76 -4.55
N ARG A 457 13.13 0.88 -3.55
CA ARG A 457 14.20 -0.10 -3.40
C ARG A 457 13.70 -1.50 -3.75
N PHE A 458 14.54 -2.29 -4.41
CA PHE A 458 14.28 -3.69 -4.73
C PHE A 458 14.73 -4.60 -3.58
N SER A 459 14.04 -5.71 -3.35
CA SER A 459 14.50 -6.82 -2.48
C SER A 459 15.57 -7.68 -3.17
N SER A 460 16.60 -7.02 -3.69
CA SER A 460 17.66 -7.63 -4.49
C SER A 460 19.04 -7.21 -4.01
N ALA A 461 19.98 -8.16 -4.02
CA ALA A 461 21.37 -7.90 -3.65
C ALA A 461 21.98 -6.87 -4.62
N GLY A 462 22.73 -5.92 -4.07
CA GLY A 462 23.31 -4.80 -4.83
C GLY A 462 22.44 -3.53 -4.81
N GLN A 463 21.29 -3.54 -4.14
CA GLN A 463 20.51 -2.33 -3.86
C GLN A 463 21.40 -1.34 -3.10
N ASP A 464 21.40 -0.09 -3.56
CA ASP A 464 22.17 1.04 -2.99
C ASP A 464 23.69 0.84 -2.99
N GLN A 465 24.23 -0.18 -3.67
CA GLN A 465 25.65 -0.51 -3.63
C GLN A 465 26.53 0.50 -4.39
N THR A 466 26.10 0.94 -5.57
CA THR A 466 26.86 1.91 -6.39
C THR A 466 26.35 3.33 -6.21
N LEU A 467 25.02 3.51 -6.25
CA LEU A 467 24.36 4.79 -6.01
C LEU A 467 23.12 4.58 -5.12
N PRO A 468 22.84 5.50 -4.18
CA PRO A 468 21.59 5.46 -3.42
C PRO A 468 20.35 5.51 -4.33
N GLY A 469 19.38 4.64 -4.07
CA GLY A 469 18.14 4.50 -4.84
C GLY A 469 18.28 3.66 -6.13
N TYR A 470 19.45 3.08 -6.38
CA TYR A 470 19.68 2.24 -7.56
C TYR A 470 20.08 0.82 -7.16
N LEU A 471 19.57 -0.16 -7.88
CA LEU A 471 20.07 -1.52 -7.85
C LEU A 471 21.26 -1.67 -8.79
N THR A 472 22.39 -2.14 -8.26
CA THR A 472 23.57 -2.49 -9.04
C THR A 472 23.39 -3.89 -9.64
N LEU A 473 23.29 -3.97 -10.96
CA LEU A 473 23.14 -5.25 -11.66
C LEU A 473 24.49 -5.95 -11.89
N GLY A 474 25.55 -5.16 -12.11
CA GLY A 474 26.92 -5.64 -12.33
C GLY A 474 27.62 -4.94 -13.48
N ARG A 475 28.82 -5.39 -13.84
CA ARG A 475 29.53 -4.88 -15.02
C ARG A 475 28.89 -5.37 -16.31
N THR A 476 29.00 -4.60 -17.39
CA THR A 476 28.60 -5.05 -18.73
C THR A 476 29.25 -6.40 -19.04
N PRO A 477 28.49 -7.44 -19.38
CA PRO A 477 29.04 -8.72 -19.77
C PRO A 477 29.92 -8.57 -21.02
N THR A 478 31.19 -8.97 -20.93
CA THR A 478 32.10 -8.99 -22.08
C THR A 478 31.83 -10.21 -22.95
N THR A 479 31.89 -10.03 -24.27
CA THR A 479 31.68 -11.10 -25.26
C THR A 479 32.80 -12.12 -25.33
#